data_AF-A0A086WC24-F1
#
_entry.id   AF-A0A086WC24-F1
#
_cell.length_a   1.000
_cell.length_b   1.000
_cell.length_c   1.000
_cell.angle_alpha   90.00
_cell.angle_beta   90.00
_cell.angle_gamma   90.00
#
_symmetry.space_group_name_H-M   'P 1'
#
loop_
_entity.id
_entity.type
_entity.pdbx_description
1 polymer ?
#
loop_
_entity_poly.entity_id
_entity_poly.type
_entity_poly.pdbx_seq_one_letter_code
_entity_poly.pdbx_strand_id
1 'polypeptide(L)'
;MNMIYNSEQYSVVEFGVDRDLEALRFGGYEIVDKAGRREAFIGGKLAQSFRRDVNNLIASEPTMEEIDDFLGSYDTLMSQPVVLH
;
A
#
# COMPACT_ATOMS: atom_id res chain seq x y z
N MET A 1 6.70 -1.42 11.02
CA MET A 1 6.24 -0.49 9.98
C MET A 1 7.46 0.06 9.27
N ASN A 2 7.47 0.05 7.95
CA ASN A 2 8.55 0.57 7.11
C ASN A 2 7.92 1.37 5.96
N MET A 3 8.23 2.65 5.83
CA MET A 3 7.73 3.46 4.71
C MET A 3 8.55 3.11 3.46
N ILE A 4 7.92 2.44 2.49
CA ILE A 4 8.59 1.98 1.27
C ILE A 4 8.41 2.94 0.10
N TYR A 5 7.40 3.82 0.17
CA TYR A 5 7.14 4.83 -0.85
C TYR A 5 6.46 6.06 -0.25
N ASN A 6 6.81 7.25 -0.74
CA ASN A 6 6.26 8.52 -0.28
C ASN A 6 6.36 9.58 -1.40
N SER A 7 5.24 9.93 -2.00
CA SER A 7 5.09 11.01 -2.97
C SER A 7 4.23 12.16 -2.41
N GLU A 8 3.99 13.19 -3.21
CA GLU A 8 3.08 14.27 -2.82
C GLU A 8 1.62 13.81 -2.72
N GLN A 9 1.23 12.81 -3.52
CA GLN A 9 -0.15 12.31 -3.59
C GLN A 9 -0.39 11.10 -2.69
N TYR A 10 0.56 10.15 -2.67
CA TYR A 10 0.40 8.88 -1.98
C TYR A 10 1.55 8.53 -1.04
N SER A 11 1.31 7.61 -0.11
CA SER A 11 2.36 7.00 0.70
C SER A 11 2.04 5.53 0.93
N VAL A 12 3.08 4.69 0.92
CA VAL A 12 2.95 3.26 1.18
C VAL A 12 3.79 2.86 2.37
N VAL A 13 3.14 2.27 3.36
CA VAL A 13 3.76 1.71 4.55
C VAL A 13 3.66 0.20 4.50
N GLU A 14 4.80 -0.46 4.56
CA GLU A 14 4.89 -1.91 4.71
C GLU A 14 4.83 -2.29 6.20
N PHE A 15 4.01 -3.29 6.48
CA PHE A 15 3.92 -3.97 7.75
C PHE A 15 4.57 -5.33 7.60
N GLY A 16 5.61 -5.57 8.40
CA GLY A 16 6.30 -6.84 8.44
C GLY A 16 5.35 -7.99 8.81
N VAL A 17 5.77 -9.21 8.49
CA VAL A 17 5.02 -10.41 8.84
C VAL A 17 4.90 -10.51 10.36
N ASP A 18 3.66 -10.54 10.84
CA ASP A 18 3.34 -10.74 12.23
C ASP A 18 2.42 -11.96 12.35
N ARG A 19 2.87 -12.99 13.08
CA ARG A 19 2.15 -14.26 13.19
C ARG A 19 1.07 -14.23 14.27
N ASP A 20 1.10 -13.25 15.16
CA ASP A 20 0.10 -13.04 16.20
C ASP A 20 -1.10 -12.25 15.65
N LEU A 21 -0.88 -11.39 14.65
CA LEU A 21 -1.94 -10.68 13.95
C LEU A 21 -2.38 -11.43 12.68
N GLU A 22 -3.61 -11.97 12.66
CA GLU A 22 -4.14 -12.68 11.47
C GLU A 22 -4.09 -11.84 10.19
N ALA A 23 -4.35 -10.53 10.29
CA ALA A 23 -4.29 -9.58 9.19
C ALA A 23 -2.87 -9.43 8.60
N LEU A 24 -1.83 -9.60 9.42
CA LEU A 24 -0.41 -9.48 9.09
C LEU A 24 0.31 -10.84 9.00
N ARG A 25 -0.44 -11.95 9.02
CA ARG A 25 0.10 -13.32 8.92
C ARG A 25 1.03 -13.52 7.71
N PHE A 26 0.83 -12.75 6.64
CA PHE A 26 1.65 -12.73 5.43
C PHE A 26 2.30 -11.37 5.15
N GLY A 27 2.32 -10.48 6.15
CA GLY A 27 2.62 -9.07 6.01
C GLY A 27 1.38 -8.27 5.60
N GLY A 28 1.53 -6.95 5.57
CA GLY A 28 0.49 -6.03 5.14
C GLY A 28 1.09 -4.77 4.53
N TYR A 29 0.27 -4.05 3.79
CA TYR A 29 0.61 -2.78 3.19
C TYR A 29 -0.52 -1.80 3.46
N GLU A 30 -0.16 -0.55 3.75
CA GLU A 30 -1.13 0.52 3.90
C GLU A 30 -0.82 1.57 2.85
N ILE A 31 -1.84 1.91 2.06
CA ILE A 31 -1.78 2.96 1.06
C ILE A 31 -2.55 4.14 1.62
N VAL A 32 -1.88 5.28 1.70
CA VAL A 32 -2.47 6.54 2.18
C VAL A 32 -2.59 7.49 1.01
N ASP A 33 -3.83 7.86 0.68
CA ASP A 33 -4.18 8.95 -0.22
C ASP A 33 -4.17 10.27 0.56
N LYS A 34 -3.16 11.11 0.30
CA LYS A 34 -3.03 12.42 0.95
C LYS A 34 -4.01 13.43 0.39
N ALA A 35 -4.39 13.30 -0.88
CA ALA A 35 -5.26 14.24 -1.55
C ALA A 35 -6.70 14.11 -1.07
N GLY A 36 -7.23 12.88 -1.05
CA GLY A 36 -8.57 12.57 -0.55
C GLY A 36 -8.64 12.23 0.93
N ARG A 37 -7.51 12.19 1.65
CA ARG A 37 -7.43 11.81 3.07
C ARG A 37 -8.11 10.46 3.35
N ARG A 38 -7.84 9.48 2.50
CA ARG A 38 -8.34 8.11 2.61
C ARG A 38 -7.18 7.13 2.71
N GLU A 39 -7.42 5.99 3.31
CA GLU A 39 -6.43 4.93 3.41
C GLU A 39 -7.04 3.57 3.05
N ALA A 40 -6.19 2.69 2.55
CA ALA A 40 -6.51 1.29 2.34
C ALA A 40 -5.46 0.43 3.02
N PHE A 41 -5.92 -0.43 3.91
CA PHE A 41 -5.10 -1.50 4.46
C PHE A 41 -5.26 -2.77 3.63
N ILE A 42 -4.14 -3.30 3.19
CA ILE A 42 -4.00 -4.50 2.37
C ILE A 42 -3.31 -5.57 3.22
N GLY A 43 -4.08 -6.51 3.75
CA GLY A 43 -3.59 -7.63 4.56
C GLY A 43 -3.78 -9.00 3.91
N GLY A 44 -3.21 -10.02 4.56
CA GLY A 44 -3.47 -11.43 4.25
C GLY A 44 -3.12 -11.84 2.81
N LYS A 45 -4.05 -12.50 2.11
CA LYS A 45 -3.82 -12.97 0.72
C LYS A 45 -3.65 -11.81 -0.27
N LEU A 46 -4.29 -10.67 -0.02
CA LEU A 46 -4.20 -9.50 -0.89
C LEU A 46 -2.80 -8.86 -0.80
N ALA A 47 -2.20 -8.83 0.39
CA ALA A 47 -0.83 -8.36 0.59
C ALA A 47 0.20 -9.14 -0.23
N GLN A 48 0.00 -10.45 -0.38
CA GLN A 48 0.86 -11.30 -1.21
C GLN A 48 0.77 -10.93 -2.71
N SER A 49 -0.44 -10.67 -3.22
CA SER A 49 -0.62 -10.19 -4.59
C SER A 49 -0.01 -8.79 -4.76
N PHE A 50 -0.33 -7.86 -3.87
CA PHE A 50 0.23 -6.50 -3.90
C PHE A 50 1.75 -6.50 -3.94
N ARG A 51 2.40 -7.30 -3.08
CA ARG A 51 3.86 -7.45 -3.10
C ARG A 51 4.37 -7.93 -4.45
N ARG A 52 3.70 -8.90 -5.08
CA ARG A 52 4.10 -9.39 -6.42
C ARG A 52 3.96 -8.28 -7.46
N ASP A 53 2.86 -7.54 -7.44
CA ASP A 53 2.59 -6.45 -8.37
C ASP A 53 3.61 -5.31 -8.20
N VAL A 54 3.95 -4.93 -6.96
CA VAL A 54 5.01 -3.97 -6.64
C VAL A 54 6.38 -4.46 -7.09
N ASN A 55 6.74 -5.73 -6.88
CA ASN A 55 8.02 -6.26 -7.36
C ASN A 55 8.12 -6.23 -8.88
N ASN A 56 7.03 -6.55 -9.59
CA ASN A 56 6.96 -6.44 -11.04
C ASN A 56 7.07 -4.98 -11.50
N LEU A 57 6.42 -4.07 -10.79
CA LEU A 57 6.48 -2.63 -11.08
C LEU A 57 7.90 -2.13 -10.92
N ILE A 58 8.56 -2.40 -9.78
CA ILE A 58 9.97 -2.03 -9.50
C ILE A 58 10.93 -2.62 -10.53
N ALA A 59 10.68 -3.84 -11.00
CA ALA A 59 11.53 -4.48 -12.01
C ALA A 59 11.53 -3.73 -13.36
N SER A 60 10.50 -2.93 -13.64
CA SER A 60 10.42 -2.06 -14.81
C SER A 60 11.01 -0.66 -14.57
N GLU A 61 11.66 -0.41 -13.42
CA GLU A 61 12.20 0.90 -13.03
C GLU A 61 11.17 2.04 -13.20
N PRO A 62 10.04 1.94 -12.49
CA PRO A 62 8.88 2.78 -12.70
C PRO A 62 9.17 4.20 -12.23
N THR A 63 8.55 5.17 -12.89
CA THR A 63 8.58 6.55 -12.43
C THR A 63 7.63 6.78 -11.26
N MET A 64 7.80 7.88 -10.51
CA MET A 64 6.87 8.24 -9.43
C MET A 64 5.43 8.38 -9.93
N GLU A 65 5.22 8.92 -11.14
CA GLU A 65 3.88 9.03 -11.74
C GLU A 65 3.26 7.65 -12.00
N GLU A 66 4.02 6.67 -12.47
CA GLU A 66 3.50 5.31 -12.68
C GLU A 66 3.15 4.61 -11.38
N ILE A 67 3.93 4.85 -10.31
CA ILE A 67 3.59 4.35 -8.99
C ILE A 67 2.32 5.03 -8.48
N ASP A 68 2.18 6.34 -8.64
CA ASP A 68 0.98 7.07 -8.23
C ASP A 68 -0.28 6.62 -9.01
N ASP A 69 -0.16 6.33 -10.31
CA ASP A 69 -1.24 5.76 -11.13
C ASP A 69 -1.62 4.34 -10.68
N PHE A 70 -0.62 3.50 -10.41
CA PHE A 70 -0.83 2.17 -9.85
C PHE A 70 -1.55 2.23 -8.50
N LEU A 71 -1.14 3.13 -7.59
CA LEU A 71 -1.79 3.32 -6.29
C LEU A 71 -3.20 3.90 -6.43
N GLY A 72 -3.42 4.79 -7.41
CA GLY A 72 -4.75 5.30 -7.77
C GLY A 72 -5.72 4.21 -8.19
N SER A 73 -5.24 3.10 -8.76
CA SER A 73 -6.10 1.94 -9.07
C SER A 73 -6.70 1.28 -7.80
N TYR A 74 -6.06 1.45 -6.64
CA TYR A 74 -6.56 1.00 -5.34
C TYR A 74 -7.54 1.99 -4.69
N ASP A 75 -7.83 3.14 -5.31
CA ASP A 75 -8.80 4.12 -4.79
C ASP A 75 -10.17 3.49 -4.50
N THR A 76 -10.60 2.56 -5.36
CA THR A 76 -11.85 1.81 -5.17
C THR A 76 -11.87 0.93 -3.92
N LEU A 77 -10.69 0.54 -3.41
CA LEU A 77 -10.51 -0.20 -2.17
C LEU A 77 -10.31 0.74 -0.95
N MET A 78 -9.99 2.02 -1.19
CA MET A 78 -9.83 3.06 -0.17
C MET A 78 -11.20 3.57 0.32
N SER A 79 -11.92 2.70 1.02
CA SER A 79 -13.20 3.05 1.65
C SER A 79 -13.05 3.56 3.09
N GLN A 80 -11.85 3.48 3.68
CA GLN A 80 -11.62 3.89 5.07
C GLN A 80 -11.11 5.34 5.11
N PRO A 81 -11.73 6.21 5.94
CA PRO A 81 -11.20 7.56 6.17
C PRO A 81 -9.84 7.47 6.87
N VAL A 82 -8.91 8.38 6.55
CA VAL A 82 -7.61 8.41 7.25
C VAL A 82 -7.83 8.65 8.73
N VAL A 83 -7.53 7.65 9.54
CA VAL A 83 -7.48 7.81 10.99
C VAL A 83 -6.05 8.17 11.29
N LEU A 84 -5.78 9.47 11.40
CA LEU A 84 -4.51 10.02 11.91
C LEU A 84 -4.05 9.17 13.12
N HIS A 85 -2.99 8.38 12.94
CA HIS A 85 -2.29 7.64 13.99
C HIS A 85 -1.26 8.54 14.68
#